data_AF-A0A380CSQ2-F1
#
_entry.id   AF-A0A380CSQ2-F1
#
_cell.length_a   1.000
_cell.length_b   1.000
_cell.length_c   1.000
_cell.angle_alpha   90.00
_cell.angle_beta   90.00
_cell.angle_gamma   90.00
#
_symmetry.space_group_name_H-M   'P 1'
#
loop_
_entity.id
_entity.type
_entity.pdbx_description
1 polymer ?
#
loop_
_entity_poly.entity_id
_entity_poly.type
_entity_poly.pdbx_seq_one_letter_code
_entity_poly.pdbx_strand_id
1 'polypeptide(L)'
;MHRIWKNRFSYEPVGNFVYKVSEREFEKIAAGLGLRLVAFKKINPNFWFKGAEYVSHKNKAMLFMQTKCKKAFRDFLVRLRLVPAQTLVSVIFKTMPDNATIHNLKQEGYRLVYIPDNPYTN
;
A
#
# COMPACT_ATOMS: atom_id res chain seq x y z
N MET A 1 -4.75 -15.87 14.21
CA MET A 1 -4.50 -15.19 12.91
C MET A 1 -4.99 -15.99 11.69
N HIS A 2 -4.92 -17.33 11.66
CA HIS A 2 -5.35 -18.14 10.50
C HIS A 2 -6.83 -18.02 10.08
N ARG A 3 -7.73 -17.61 11.00
CA ARG A 3 -9.18 -17.53 10.71
C ARG A 3 -9.59 -16.36 9.79
N ILE A 4 -8.82 -15.28 9.75
CA ILE A 4 -9.18 -14.05 9.01
C ILE A 4 -8.49 -14.01 7.64
N TRP A 5 -7.37 -14.71 7.47
CA TRP A 5 -6.54 -14.65 6.27
C TRP A 5 -6.40 -16.02 5.61
N LYS A 6 -7.43 -16.40 4.83
CA LYS A 6 -7.45 -17.66 4.10
C LYS A 6 -6.57 -17.67 2.84
N ASN A 7 -6.20 -16.49 2.32
CA ASN A 7 -5.40 -16.33 1.10
C ASN A 7 -3.91 -16.10 1.40
N ARG A 8 -3.27 -16.94 2.21
CA ARG A 8 -1.80 -16.87 2.36
C ARG A 8 -1.11 -17.28 1.06
N PHE A 9 -1.57 -18.40 0.50
CA PHE A 9 -1.24 -18.85 -0.84
C PHE A 9 -2.46 -18.62 -1.73
N SER A 10 -2.22 -18.17 -2.95
CA SER A 10 -3.29 -17.92 -3.92
C SER A 10 -2.78 -18.31 -5.30
N TYR A 11 -3.67 -18.89 -6.09
CA TYR A 11 -3.38 -19.32 -7.45
C TYR A 11 -4.40 -18.68 -8.39
N GLU A 12 -3.96 -18.34 -9.59
CA GLU A 12 -4.86 -17.96 -10.68
C GLU A 12 -5.60 -19.20 -11.22
N PRO A 13 -6.75 -19.06 -11.90
CA PRO A 13 -7.46 -20.18 -12.49
C PRO A 13 -6.61 -21.04 -13.44
N VAL A 14 -5.63 -20.43 -14.10
CA VAL A 14 -4.67 -21.10 -14.99
C VAL A 14 -3.57 -21.88 -14.24
N GLY A 15 -3.54 -21.82 -12.90
CA GLY A 15 -2.62 -22.57 -12.04
C GLY A 15 -1.38 -21.78 -11.58
N ASN A 16 -1.17 -20.55 -12.05
CA ASN A 16 -0.02 -19.73 -11.64
C ASN A 16 -0.09 -19.34 -10.17
N PHE A 17 1.05 -19.39 -9.47
CA PHE A 17 1.16 -18.87 -8.11
C PHE A 17 1.15 -17.34 -8.10
N VAL A 18 0.27 -16.74 -7.30
CA VAL A 18 0.19 -15.28 -7.12
C VAL A 18 1.23 -14.86 -6.09
N TYR A 19 2.37 -14.36 -6.56
CA TYR A 19 3.43 -13.86 -5.69
C TYR A 19 2.98 -12.59 -4.95
N LYS A 20 3.22 -12.54 -3.64
CA LYS A 20 2.85 -11.41 -2.78
C LYS A 20 4.09 -10.86 -2.12
N VAL A 21 4.25 -9.55 -2.27
CA VAL A 21 5.38 -8.81 -1.72
C VAL A 21 5.05 -8.16 -0.38
N SER A 22 6.08 -7.95 0.43
CA SER A 22 6.06 -7.26 1.71
C SER A 22 6.97 -6.03 1.69
N GLU A 23 6.75 -5.09 2.62
CA GLU A 23 7.60 -3.90 2.77
C GLU A 23 9.07 -4.30 2.98
N ARG A 24 9.33 -5.36 3.76
CA ARG A 24 10.69 -5.85 4.04
C ARG A 24 11.43 -6.33 2.80
N GLU A 25 10.75 -6.87 1.79
CA GLU A 25 11.41 -7.27 0.56
C GLU A 25 11.95 -6.06 -0.20
N PHE A 26 11.17 -4.98 -0.25
CA PHE A 26 11.61 -3.73 -0.86
C PHE A 26 12.69 -3.01 -0.04
N GLU A 27 12.62 -3.06 1.29
CA GLU A 27 13.71 -2.57 2.17
C GLU A 27 15.03 -3.30 1.88
N LYS A 28 14.98 -4.64 1.75
CA LYS A 28 16.16 -5.46 1.39
C LYS A 28 16.68 -5.16 -0.01
N ILE A 29 15.79 -4.98 -0.99
CA ILE A 29 16.19 -4.60 -2.36
C ILE A 29 16.89 -3.24 -2.35
N ALA A 30 16.32 -2.24 -1.67
CA ALA A 30 16.92 -0.92 -1.57
C ALA A 30 18.30 -0.96 -0.89
N ALA A 31 18.43 -1.69 0.22
CA ALA A 31 19.71 -1.88 0.90
C ALA A 31 20.74 -2.60 0.01
N GLY A 32 20.35 -3.66 -0.69
CA GLY A 32 21.23 -4.39 -1.60
C GLY A 32 21.71 -3.57 -2.80
N LEU A 33 20.94 -2.53 -3.18
CA LEU A 33 21.28 -1.61 -4.27
C LEU A 33 21.91 -0.29 -3.79
N GLY A 34 22.13 -0.11 -2.47
CA GLY A 34 22.64 1.15 -1.92
C GLY A 34 21.68 2.34 -2.03
N LEU A 35 20.37 2.09 -2.13
CA LEU A 35 19.34 3.12 -2.28
C LEU A 35 18.84 3.57 -0.91
N ARG A 36 18.84 4.89 -0.69
CA ARG A 36 18.79 5.48 0.67
C ARG A 36 17.39 5.71 1.24
N LEU A 37 16.35 5.70 0.41
CA LEU A 37 14.99 6.00 0.85
C LEU A 37 13.93 5.16 0.13
N VAL A 38 13.05 4.56 0.93
CA VAL A 38 11.83 3.90 0.47
C VAL A 38 10.62 4.52 1.15
N ALA A 39 9.56 4.80 0.41
CA ALA A 39 8.29 5.29 0.92
C ALA A 39 7.19 4.25 0.71
N PHE A 40 6.45 3.94 1.77
CA PHE A 40 5.35 2.97 1.73
C PHE A 40 4.01 3.61 2.07
N LYS A 41 2.96 3.28 1.34
CA LYS A 41 1.57 3.64 1.66
C LYS A 41 0.66 2.43 1.46
N LYS A 42 -0.27 2.24 2.39
CA LYS A 42 -1.29 1.18 2.30
C LYS A 42 -2.60 1.80 1.88
N ILE A 43 -3.20 1.26 0.82
CA ILE A 43 -4.49 1.73 0.32
C ILE A 43 -5.48 0.57 0.18
N ASN A 44 -6.77 0.90 0.27
CA ASN A 44 -7.87 -0.03 0.06
C ASN A 44 -8.71 0.46 -1.11
N PRO A 45 -8.38 0.09 -2.36
CA PRO A 45 -9.10 0.57 -3.54
C PRO A 45 -10.27 -0.33 -3.93
N ASN A 46 -10.31 -1.59 -3.44
CA ASN A 46 -11.26 -2.57 -3.93
C ASN A 46 -12.62 -2.43 -3.22
N PHE A 47 -13.38 -1.49 -3.74
CA PHE A 47 -14.80 -1.25 -3.48
C PHE A 47 -15.61 -1.18 -4.78
N TRP A 48 -15.08 -1.76 -5.87
CA TRP A 48 -15.73 -1.74 -7.17
C TRP A 48 -16.97 -2.65 -7.18
N PHE A 49 -17.98 -2.22 -7.93
CA PHE A 49 -19.17 -2.99 -8.24
C PHE A 49 -19.63 -2.61 -9.64
N LYS A 50 -20.41 -3.49 -10.29
CA LYS A 50 -20.94 -3.24 -11.64
C LYS A 50 -21.71 -1.92 -11.69
N GLY A 51 -21.30 -1.00 -12.57
CA GLY A 51 -21.91 0.33 -12.70
C GLY A 51 -21.35 1.38 -11.74
N ALA A 52 -20.28 1.10 -10.99
CA ALA A 52 -19.61 2.07 -10.12
C ALA A 52 -19.06 3.28 -10.88
N GLU A 53 -18.69 3.10 -12.15
CA GLU A 53 -18.25 4.15 -13.07
C GLU A 53 -19.30 5.26 -13.29
N TYR A 54 -20.59 4.96 -13.12
CA TYR A 54 -21.69 5.94 -13.23
C TYR A 54 -22.10 6.55 -11.88
N VAL A 55 -21.43 6.18 -10.79
CA VAL A 55 -21.73 6.62 -9.43
C VAL A 55 -20.85 7.81 -9.09
N SER A 56 -21.45 9.00 -9.06
CA SER A 56 -20.80 10.21 -8.59
C SER A 56 -21.46 10.72 -7.32
N HIS A 57 -20.76 11.62 -6.60
CA HIS A 57 -21.33 12.31 -5.46
C HIS A 57 -22.59 13.12 -5.82
N LYS A 58 -22.75 13.52 -7.09
CA LYS A 58 -23.87 14.32 -7.59
C LYS A 58 -25.11 13.48 -7.93
N ASN A 59 -24.92 12.32 -8.55
CA ASN A 59 -26.05 11.56 -9.12
C ASN A 59 -26.51 10.40 -8.23
N LYS A 60 -25.63 9.86 -7.37
CA LYS A 60 -25.91 8.69 -6.51
C LYS A 60 -25.24 8.85 -5.14
N ALA A 61 -25.54 9.96 -4.47
CA ALA A 61 -24.91 10.37 -3.22
C ALA A 61 -24.96 9.30 -2.11
N MET A 62 -26.09 8.59 -1.95
CA MET A 62 -26.23 7.55 -0.93
C MET A 62 -25.28 6.36 -1.18
N LEU A 63 -25.21 5.87 -2.42
CA LEU A 63 -24.33 4.76 -2.78
C LEU A 63 -22.84 5.16 -2.68
N PHE A 64 -22.52 6.39 -3.08
CA PHE A 64 -21.21 6.98 -2.88
C PHE A 64 -20.85 7.06 -1.39
N MET A 65 -21.77 7.53 -0.54
CA MET A 65 -21.57 7.62 0.91
C MET A 65 -21.37 6.25 1.54
N GLN A 66 -22.17 5.25 1.17
CA GLN A 66 -21.99 3.87 1.63
C GLN A 66 -20.59 3.33 1.28
N THR A 67 -20.13 3.59 0.06
CA THR A 67 -18.78 3.21 -0.39
C THR A 67 -17.70 3.91 0.42
N LYS A 68 -17.87 5.22 0.66
CA LYS A 68 -16.96 6.03 1.48
C LYS A 68 -16.91 5.53 2.93
N CYS A 69 -18.04 5.20 3.54
CA CYS A 69 -18.12 4.65 4.89
C CYS A 69 -17.46 3.27 4.99
N LYS A 70 -17.73 2.37 4.03
CA LYS A 70 -17.07 1.05 3.96
C LYS A 70 -15.55 1.20 3.84
N LYS A 71 -15.08 2.14 3.01
CA LYS A 71 -13.66 2.47 2.88
C LYS A 71 -13.08 2.97 4.19
N ALA A 72 -13.70 3.97 4.82
CA ALA A 72 -13.24 4.55 6.08
C ALA A 72 -13.15 3.50 7.20
N PHE A 73 -14.17 2.64 7.32
CA PHE A 73 -14.17 1.55 8.29
C PHE A 73 -13.02 0.56 8.04
N ARG A 74 -12.79 0.17 6.78
CA ARG A 74 -11.67 -0.72 6.44
C ARG A 74 -10.31 -0.07 6.70
N ASP A 75 -10.14 1.20 6.33
CA ASP A 75 -8.91 1.96 6.60
C ASP A 75 -8.61 2.02 8.10
N PHE A 76 -9.65 2.19 8.93
CA PHE A 76 -9.54 2.13 10.38
C PHE A 76 -9.09 0.75 10.88
N LEU A 77 -9.70 -0.34 10.40
CA LEU A 77 -9.29 -1.70 10.78
C LEU A 77 -7.85 -2.02 10.35
N VAL A 78 -7.41 -1.52 9.19
CA VAL A 78 -6.02 -1.66 8.71
C VAL A 78 -5.05 -0.90 9.63
N ARG A 79 -5.42 0.31 10.06
CA ARG A 79 -4.62 1.09 11.00
C ARG A 79 -4.46 0.38 12.34
N LEU A 80 -5.51 -0.30 12.81
CA LEU A 80 -5.48 -1.16 13.99
C LEU A 80 -4.79 -2.52 13.77
N ARG A 81 -4.29 -2.80 12.57
CA ARG A 81 -3.66 -4.08 12.18
C ARG A 81 -4.57 -5.30 12.33
N LEU A 82 -5.88 -5.10 12.40
CA LEU A 82 -6.87 -6.18 12.52
C LEU A 82 -7.11 -6.89 11.19
N VAL A 83 -7.00 -6.14 10.09
CA VAL A 83 -7.05 -6.66 8.72
C VAL A 83 -5.89 -6.08 7.91
N PRO A 84 -5.37 -6.80 6.91
CA PRO A 84 -4.36 -6.25 6.03
C PRO A 84 -4.97 -5.37 4.95
N ALA A 85 -4.15 -4.42 4.49
CA ALA A 85 -4.47 -3.58 3.35
C ALA A 85 -4.60 -4.41 2.07
N GLN A 86 -5.39 -3.90 1.13
CA GLN A 86 -5.57 -4.55 -0.17
C GLN A 86 -4.40 -4.29 -1.11
N THR A 87 -3.79 -3.11 -1.03
CA THR A 87 -2.69 -2.72 -1.93
C THR A 87 -1.59 -2.03 -1.13
N LEU A 88 -0.35 -2.47 -1.37
CA LEU A 88 0.86 -1.81 -0.91
C LEU A 88 1.40 -0.95 -2.05
N VAL A 89 1.56 0.34 -1.81
CA VAL A 89 2.26 1.27 -2.69
C VAL A 89 3.68 1.44 -2.13
N SER A 90 4.68 1.25 -2.97
CA SER A 90 6.09 1.36 -2.63
C SER A 90 6.77 2.29 -3.63
N VAL A 91 7.48 3.30 -3.15
CA VAL A 91 8.31 4.19 -3.97
C VAL A 91 9.75 4.04 -3.49
N ILE A 92 10.65 3.61 -4.37
CA ILE A 92 12.07 3.50 -4.07
C ILE A 92 12.78 4.65 -4.78
N PHE A 93 13.49 5.47 -4.02
CA PHE A 93 14.22 6.60 -4.57
C PHE A 93 15.63 6.19 -4.99
N LYS A 94 16.00 6.53 -6.23
CA LYS A 94 17.37 6.31 -6.74
C LYS A 94 18.40 7.21 -6.06
N THR A 95 17.99 8.42 -5.69
CA THR A 95 18.79 9.43 -4.96
C THR A 95 17.93 10.05 -3.88
N MET A 96 18.53 10.64 -2.85
CA MET A 96 17.76 11.32 -1.80
C MET A 96 16.90 12.45 -2.39
N PRO A 97 15.57 12.42 -2.24
CA PRO A 97 14.71 13.49 -2.71
C PRO A 97 14.87 14.73 -1.82
N ASP A 98 14.45 15.88 -2.35
CA ASP A 98 14.45 17.14 -1.64
C ASP A 98 13.45 17.17 -0.46
N ASN A 99 13.65 18.12 0.44
CA ASN A 99 12.83 18.24 1.64
C ASN A 99 11.34 18.52 1.36
N ALA A 100 11.00 19.20 0.25
CA ALA A 100 9.61 19.45 -0.09
C ALA A 100 8.92 18.15 -0.53
N THR A 101 9.61 17.33 -1.33
CA THR A 101 9.11 15.99 -1.70
C THR A 101 8.92 15.09 -0.47
N ILE A 102 9.88 15.07 0.46
CA ILE A 102 9.78 14.31 1.72
C ILE A 102 8.57 14.78 2.54
N HIS A 103 8.35 16.08 2.62
CA HIS A 103 7.22 16.66 3.35
C HIS A 103 5.88 16.27 2.70
N ASN A 104 5.77 16.41 1.39
CA ASN A 104 4.56 16.06 0.63
C ASN A 104 4.20 14.57 0.77
N LEU A 105 5.20 13.67 0.73
CA LEU A 105 4.98 12.25 0.97
C LEU A 105 4.41 11.97 2.36
N LYS A 106 4.97 12.61 3.40
CA LYS A 106 4.45 12.47 4.77
C LYS A 106 3.03 13.02 4.90
N GLN A 107 2.73 14.18 4.31
CA GLN A 107 1.39 14.76 4.29
C GLN A 107 0.38 13.83 3.60
N GLU A 108 0.79 13.19 2.51
CA GLU A 108 0.02 12.17 1.81
C GLU A 108 -0.09 10.83 2.57
N GLY A 109 0.50 10.72 3.76
CA GLY A 109 0.41 9.53 4.62
C GLY A 109 1.34 8.38 4.22
N TYR A 110 2.43 8.66 3.49
CA TYR A 110 3.50 7.69 3.29
C TYR A 110 4.35 7.55 4.55
N ARG A 111 4.69 6.31 4.89
CA ARG A 111 5.73 5.95 5.86
C ARG A 111 7.07 5.91 5.13
N LEU A 112 8.00 6.76 5.55
CA LEU A 112 9.36 6.76 5.00
C LEU A 112 10.27 5.83 5.78
N VAL A 113 11.13 5.12 5.07
CA VAL A 113 12.17 4.23 5.61
C VAL A 113 13.50 4.67 5.01
N TYR A 114 14.36 5.19 5.88
CA TYR A 114 15.72 5.56 5.53
C TYR A 114 16.60 4.32 5.68
N ILE A 115 17.29 3.97 4.60
CA ILE A 115 18.20 2.83 4.56
C ILE A 115 19.60 3.34 4.93
N PRO A 116 20.28 2.70 5.89
CA PRO A 116 21.62 3.11 6.29
C PRO A 116 22.64 2.84 5.18
N ASP A 117 23.71 3.63 5.16
CA ASP A 117 24.82 3.40 4.25
C ASP A 117 25.56 2.11 4.64
N ASN A 118 26.08 1.40 3.63
CA ASN A 118 26.84 0.18 3.85
C ASN A 118 28.27 0.54 4.32
N PRO A 119 28.68 0.17 5.55
CA PRO A 119 30.00 0.54 6.08
C PRO A 119 31.17 -0.12 5.35
N TYR A 120 30.92 -1.10 4.47
CA TYR A 120 31.94 -1.83 3.71
C TYR A 120 32.05 -1.37 2.25
N THR A 121 31.24 -0.40 1.83
CA THR A 121 31.30 0.16 0.47
C THR A 121 32.08 1.47 0.53
N ASN A 122 33.41 1.36 0.53
CA ASN A 122 34.34 2.47 0.30
C ASN A 122 34.75 2.47 -1.17
#